data_AF-A0A4R5UP57-F1
#
_entry.id   AF-A0A4R5UP57-F1
#
_cell.length_a   1.000
_cell.length_b   1.000
_cell.length_c   1.000
_cell.angle_alpha   90.00
_cell.angle_beta   90.00
_cell.angle_gamma   90.00
#
_symmetry.space_group_name_H-M   'P 1'
#
loop_
_entity.id
_entity.type
_entity.pdbx_description
1 polymer ?
#
loop_
_entity_poly.entity_id
_entity_poly.type
_entity_poly.pdbx_seq_one_letter_code
_entity_poly.pdbx_strand_id
1 'polypeptide(L)'
;MTSILALFIGVVAGLRAMTAPAAVAWAAYLGWLNLSGSWLAFLGTIWAVLVLSLLAVVELITDQLPATPSRKVPQQFGARLITGALAGAAIGMPYGIWLAGLVSGVIGAVIGTYGGAAVRAKLAAHFGKDPPAAFIEDAVAIVGAFLIIAMLPGAAAA
;
A
#
# COMPACT_ATOMS: atom_id res chain seq x y z
N MET A 1 0.39 13.82 -12.25
CA MET A 1 -0.72 12.99 -11.71
C MET A 1 -0.21 11.68 -11.12
N THR A 2 0.49 10.84 -11.90
CA THR A 2 0.98 9.52 -11.47
C THR A 2 1.85 9.53 -10.20
N SER A 3 2.76 10.50 -10.02
CA SER A 3 3.57 10.59 -8.78
C SER A 3 2.74 10.89 -7.53
N ILE A 4 1.61 11.59 -7.68
CA ILE A 4 0.68 11.86 -6.58
C ILE A 4 -0.06 10.57 -6.21
N LEU A 5 -0.49 9.79 -7.21
CA LEU A 5 -1.07 8.46 -6.98
C LEU A 5 -0.05 7.51 -6.33
N ALA A 6 1.22 7.56 -6.74
CA ALA A 6 2.30 6.83 -6.10
C ALA A 6 2.55 7.28 -4.65
N LEU A 7 2.40 8.57 -4.35
CA LEU A 7 2.43 9.06 -2.97
C LEU A 7 1.27 8.49 -2.16
N PHE A 8 0.04 8.52 -2.69
CA PHE A 8 -1.11 7.99 -1.98
C PHE A 8 -1.06 6.47 -1.80
N ILE A 9 -0.54 5.70 -2.77
CA ILE A 9 -0.33 4.25 -2.55
C ILE A 9 0.74 4.02 -1.48
N GLY A 10 1.74 4.90 -1.41
CA GLY A 10 2.68 4.94 -0.29
C GLY A 10 1.98 5.17 1.05
N VAL A 11 1.04 6.13 1.13
CA VAL A 11 0.24 6.35 2.35
C VAL A 11 -0.49 5.08 2.75
N VAL A 12 -1.11 4.36 1.81
CA VAL A 12 -1.72 3.06 2.07
C VAL A 12 -0.70 2.07 2.63
N ALA A 13 0.49 1.96 2.04
CA ALA A 13 1.57 1.11 2.55
C ALA A 13 1.99 1.50 3.99
N GLY A 14 1.97 2.80 4.30
CA GLY A 14 2.24 3.32 5.64
C GLY A 14 1.17 2.94 6.68
N LEU A 15 -0.10 2.82 6.27
CA LEU A 15 -1.18 2.31 7.11
C LEU A 15 -1.05 0.79 7.27
N ARG A 16 -0.90 0.09 6.15
CA ARG A 16 -0.86 -1.38 5.99
C ARG A 16 0.19 -1.77 4.95
N ALA A 17 1.27 -2.42 5.38
CA ALA A 17 2.45 -2.67 4.54
C ALA A 17 2.12 -3.54 3.31
N MET A 18 1.26 -4.54 3.46
CA MET A 18 1.02 -5.54 2.41
C MET A 18 -0.17 -5.20 1.51
N THR A 19 -1.04 -4.27 1.93
CA THR A 19 -2.22 -3.86 1.13
C THR A 19 -1.81 -3.18 -0.17
N ALA A 20 -0.83 -2.27 -0.13
CA ALA A 20 -0.34 -1.56 -1.31
C ALA A 20 0.25 -2.48 -2.40
N PRO A 21 1.24 -3.36 -2.10
CA PRO A 21 1.79 -4.26 -3.11
C PRO A 21 0.76 -5.31 -3.59
N ALA A 22 -0.16 -5.76 -2.72
CA ALA A 22 -1.25 -6.64 -3.15
C ALA A 22 -2.18 -5.96 -4.17
N ALA A 23 -2.57 -4.71 -3.93
CA ALA A 23 -3.40 -3.95 -4.88
C ALA A 23 -2.68 -3.74 -6.23
N VAL A 24 -1.39 -3.43 -6.21
CA VAL A 24 -0.57 -3.31 -7.42
C VAL A 24 -0.46 -4.63 -8.18
N ALA A 25 -0.28 -5.76 -7.48
CA ALA A 25 -0.22 -7.07 -8.10
C ALA A 25 -1.55 -7.43 -8.79
N TRP A 26 -2.68 -7.17 -8.13
CA TRP A 26 -4.00 -7.32 -8.75
C TRP A 26 -4.18 -6.41 -9.96
N ALA A 27 -3.77 -5.14 -9.88
CA ALA A 27 -3.84 -4.21 -11.01
C ALA A 27 -3.02 -4.71 -12.20
N ALA A 28 -1.82 -5.23 -11.95
CA ALA A 28 -0.96 -5.78 -12.98
C ALA A 28 -1.53 -7.08 -13.58
N TYR A 29 -2.05 -7.99 -12.74
CA TYR A 29 -2.64 -9.26 -13.18
C TYR A 29 -3.91 -9.07 -14.00
N LEU A 30 -4.76 -8.10 -13.63
CA LEU A 30 -5.97 -7.74 -14.37
C LEU A 30 -5.72 -6.87 -15.61
N GLY A 31 -4.46 -6.52 -15.89
CA GLY A 31 -4.08 -5.70 -17.04
C GLY A 31 -4.38 -4.21 -16.90
N TRP A 32 -4.76 -3.73 -15.70
CA TRP A 32 -5.00 -2.31 -15.43
C TRP A 32 -3.69 -1.52 -15.29
N LEU A 33 -2.59 -2.19 -14.93
CA LEU A 33 -1.26 -1.64 -14.82
C LEU A 33 -0.27 -2.43 -15.69
N ASN A 34 0.22 -1.84 -16.78
CA ASN A 34 1.15 -2.52 -17.68
C ASN A 34 2.59 -2.51 -17.15
N LEU A 35 3.01 -3.62 -16.55
CA LEU A 35 4.38 -3.84 -16.08
C LEU A 35 5.22 -4.72 -17.03
N SER A 36 4.69 -5.08 -18.20
CA SER A 36 5.38 -5.95 -19.15
C SER A 36 6.70 -5.36 -19.63
N GLY A 37 7.70 -6.22 -19.87
CA GLY A 37 9.05 -5.79 -20.26
C GLY A 37 9.86 -5.07 -19.17
N SER A 38 9.30 -4.88 -17.97
CA SER A 38 10.01 -4.32 -16.82
C SER A 38 10.48 -5.40 -15.85
N TRP A 39 11.42 -5.05 -14.98
CA TRP A 39 11.85 -5.90 -13.86
C TRP A 39 10.75 -6.13 -12.81
N LEU A 40 9.64 -5.37 -12.87
CA LEU A 40 8.45 -5.52 -12.03
C LEU A 40 7.37 -6.40 -12.65
N ALA A 41 7.59 -6.95 -13.85
CA ALA A 41 6.61 -7.79 -14.54
C ALA A 41 6.12 -8.99 -13.70
N PHE A 42 6.93 -9.51 -12.79
CA PHE A 42 6.57 -10.61 -11.90
C PHE A 42 5.36 -10.29 -11.00
N LEU A 43 5.10 -9.01 -10.69
CA LEU A 43 3.93 -8.59 -9.89
C LEU A 43 2.61 -8.89 -10.60
N GLY A 44 2.61 -8.98 -11.93
CA GLY A 44 1.44 -9.37 -12.73
C GLY A 44 1.20 -10.88 -12.81
N THR A 45 1.91 -11.70 -12.03
CA THR A 45 1.71 -13.16 -12.02
C THR A 45 0.67 -13.58 -10.97
N ILE A 46 -0.05 -14.66 -11.22
CA ILE A 46 -1.00 -15.22 -10.23
C ILE A 46 -0.31 -15.57 -8.91
N TRP A 47 0.96 -16.01 -8.95
CA TRP A 47 1.72 -16.33 -7.76
C TRP A 47 1.99 -15.09 -6.91
N ALA A 48 2.37 -13.97 -7.52
CA ALA A 48 2.53 -12.70 -6.80
C ALA A 48 1.22 -12.25 -6.16
N VAL A 49 0.10 -12.34 -6.90
CA VAL A 49 -1.25 -12.03 -6.39
C VAL A 49 -1.59 -12.88 -5.17
N LEU A 50 -1.41 -14.20 -5.25
CA LEU A 50 -1.73 -15.12 -4.16
C LEU A 50 -0.88 -14.87 -2.92
N VAL A 51 0.44 -14.75 -3.09
CA VAL A 51 1.37 -14.52 -1.96
C VAL A 51 1.12 -13.17 -1.31
N LEU A 52 1.02 -12.09 -2.09
CA LEU A 52 0.82 -10.75 -1.52
C LEU A 52 -0.57 -10.59 -0.90
N SER A 53 -1.61 -11.20 -1.47
CA SER A 53 -2.94 -11.22 -0.86
C SER A 53 -2.94 -12.01 0.45
N LEU A 54 -2.28 -13.17 0.50
CA LEU A 54 -2.14 -13.94 1.74
C LEU A 54 -1.41 -13.13 2.81
N LEU A 55 -0.29 -12.47 2.46
CA LEU A 55 0.45 -11.61 3.38
C LEU A 55 -0.41 -10.42 3.86
N ALA A 56 -1.23 -9.82 3.00
CA ALA A 56 -2.15 -8.76 3.38
C ALA A 56 -3.25 -9.25 4.34
N VAL A 57 -3.80 -10.44 4.12
CA VAL A 57 -4.78 -11.06 5.04
C VAL A 57 -4.13 -11.38 6.38
N VAL A 58 -2.91 -11.95 6.38
CA VAL A 58 -2.16 -12.23 7.62
C VAL A 58 -1.88 -10.94 8.38
N GLU A 59 -1.49 -9.85 7.70
CA GLU A 59 -1.32 -8.54 8.33
C GLU A 59 -2.63 -8.06 8.96
N LEU A 60 -3.77 -8.17 8.26
CA LEU A 60 -5.11 -7.79 8.78
C LEU A 60 -5.46 -8.54 10.06
N ILE A 61 -5.27 -9.86 10.08
CA ILE A 61 -5.57 -10.70 11.25
C ILE A 61 -4.63 -10.37 12.41
N THR A 62 -3.33 -10.30 12.15
CA THR A 62 -2.32 -10.13 13.21
C THR A 62 -2.40 -8.76 13.88
N ASP A 63 -2.77 -7.71 13.15
CA ASP A 63 -2.91 -6.36 13.73
C ASP A 63 -4.09 -6.21 14.70
N GLN A 64 -5.05 -7.13 14.69
CA GLN A 64 -6.17 -7.15 15.64
C GLN A 64 -5.81 -7.85 16.96
N LEU A 65 -4.62 -8.48 17.05
CA LEU A 65 -4.20 -9.20 18.25
C LEU A 65 -3.64 -8.24 19.31
N PRO A 66 -3.92 -8.47 20.60
CA PRO A 66 -3.44 -7.60 21.69
C PRO A 66 -1.92 -7.63 21.90
N ALA A 67 -1.22 -8.60 21.31
CA ALA A 67 0.22 -8.80 21.44
C ALA A 67 1.04 -8.23 20.27
N THR A 68 0.45 -7.41 19.41
CA THR A 68 1.13 -6.91 18.21
C THR A 68 2.19 -5.87 18.59
N PRO A 69 3.47 -6.05 18.21
CA PRO A 69 4.51 -5.05 18.42
C PRO A 69 4.11 -3.71 17.80
N SER A 70 4.50 -2.61 18.44
CA SER A 70 4.20 -1.26 17.96
C SER A 70 4.70 -1.04 16.54
N ARG A 71 3.85 -0.44 15.69
CA ARG A 71 4.10 -0.08 14.28
C ARG A 71 5.33 0.80 14.04
N LYS A 72 5.90 1.36 15.12
CA LYS A 72 7.14 2.18 15.12
C LYS A 72 8.41 1.36 15.31
N VAL A 73 8.31 0.05 15.53
CA VAL A 73 9.48 -0.82 15.62
C VAL A 73 10.21 -0.79 14.27
N PRO A 74 11.55 -0.64 14.25
CA PRO A 74 12.31 -0.40 13.02
C PRO A 74 12.03 -1.41 11.90
N GLN A 75 11.77 -2.67 12.25
CA GLN A 75 11.45 -3.72 11.29
C GLN A 75 10.12 -3.48 10.56
N GLN A 76 9.05 -3.14 11.29
CA GLN A 76 7.73 -2.87 10.71
C GLN A 76 7.72 -1.58 9.91
N PHE A 77 8.44 -0.55 10.37
CA PHE A 77 8.61 0.68 9.60
C PHE A 77 9.39 0.44 8.30
N GLY A 78 10.50 -0.30 8.36
CA GLY A 78 11.28 -0.69 7.19
C GLY A 78 10.45 -1.43 6.15
N ALA A 79 9.62 -2.40 6.59
CA ALA A 79 8.71 -3.12 5.69
C ALA A 79 7.75 -2.17 4.95
N ARG A 80 7.19 -1.16 5.63
CA ARG A 80 6.29 -0.16 5.02
C ARG A 80 7.00 0.71 3.99
N LEU A 81 8.23 1.12 4.27
CA LEU A 81 9.03 1.89 3.32
C LEU A 81 9.33 1.07 2.06
N ILE A 82 9.74 -0.20 2.22
CA ILE A 82 10.09 -1.08 1.10
C ILE A 82 8.84 -1.38 0.25
N THR A 83 7.72 -1.70 0.89
CA THR A 83 6.47 -2.00 0.18
C THR A 83 5.86 -0.77 -0.48
N GLY A 84 5.94 0.40 0.17
CA GLY A 84 5.56 1.69 -0.42
C GLY A 84 6.45 2.07 -1.61
N ALA A 85 7.77 1.86 -1.49
CA ALA A 85 8.73 2.04 -2.58
C ALA A 85 8.40 1.15 -3.79
N LEU A 86 8.15 -0.14 -3.53
CA LEU A 86 7.80 -1.13 -4.56
C LEU A 86 6.49 -0.75 -5.26
N ALA A 87 5.44 -0.44 -4.50
CA ALA A 87 4.14 -0.08 -5.05
C ALA A 87 4.18 1.24 -5.84
N GLY A 88 4.89 2.25 -5.32
CA GLY A 88 5.10 3.52 -6.00
C GLY A 88 5.92 3.37 -7.28
N ALA A 89 6.98 2.56 -7.26
CA ALA A 89 7.78 2.25 -8.45
C ALA A 89 6.94 1.57 -9.54
N ALA A 90 6.12 0.59 -9.15
CA ALA A 90 5.21 -0.10 -10.06
C ALA A 90 4.20 0.85 -10.70
N ILE A 91 3.57 1.74 -9.94
CA ILE A 91 2.67 2.78 -10.48
C ILE A 91 3.40 3.70 -11.47
N GLY A 92 4.66 4.04 -11.20
CA GLY A 92 5.46 4.90 -12.10
C GLY A 92 6.04 4.17 -13.32
N MET A 93 6.05 2.83 -13.32
CA MET A 93 6.75 2.01 -14.32
C MET A 93 6.23 2.19 -15.75
N PRO A 94 4.91 2.14 -16.03
CA PRO A 94 4.39 2.27 -17.39
C PRO A 94 4.65 3.64 -18.02
N TYR A 95 4.92 4.66 -17.20
CA TYR A 95 5.07 6.05 -17.62
C TYR A 95 6.53 6.53 -17.63
N GLY A 96 7.50 5.62 -17.44
CA GLY A 96 8.94 5.94 -17.45
C GLY A 96 9.45 6.73 -16.24
N ILE A 97 8.63 6.91 -15.20
CA ILE A 97 8.96 7.72 -14.01
C ILE A 97 9.03 6.88 -12.72
N TRP A 98 9.40 5.60 -12.85
CA TRP A 98 9.43 4.64 -11.74
C TRP A 98 10.25 5.11 -10.54
N LEU A 99 11.36 5.86 -10.75
CA LEU A 99 12.16 6.38 -9.65
C LEU A 99 11.44 7.49 -8.88
N ALA A 100 10.75 8.39 -9.59
CA ALA A 100 9.91 9.41 -8.96
C ALA A 100 8.72 8.77 -8.24
N GLY A 101 8.13 7.71 -8.82
CA GLY A 101 7.08 6.90 -8.19
C GLY A 101 7.57 6.21 -6.91
N LEU A 102 8.77 5.62 -6.95
CA LEU A 102 9.43 4.99 -5.80
C LEU A 102 9.61 5.98 -4.65
N VAL A 103 10.26 7.12 -4.92
CA VAL A 103 10.50 8.17 -3.91
C VAL A 103 9.18 8.69 -3.35
N SER A 104 8.19 8.90 -4.23
CA SER A 104 6.84 9.32 -3.81
C SER A 104 6.19 8.28 -2.90
N GLY A 105 6.31 7.00 -3.22
CA GLY A 105 5.83 5.88 -2.41
C GLY A 105 6.49 5.79 -1.04
N VAL A 106 7.80 6.01 -0.96
CA VAL A 106 8.54 6.10 0.31
C VAL A 106 8.02 7.27 1.15
N ILE A 107 7.92 8.47 0.57
CA ILE A 107 7.40 9.65 1.27
C ILE A 107 5.97 9.41 1.77
N GLY A 108 5.13 8.81 0.92
CA GLY A 108 3.78 8.40 1.29
C GLY A 108 3.77 7.44 2.48
N ALA A 109 4.63 6.42 2.50
CA ALA A 109 4.70 5.44 3.58
C ALA A 109 5.12 6.05 4.92
N VAL A 110 6.01 7.04 4.89
CA VAL A 110 6.35 7.85 6.07
C VAL A 110 5.11 8.60 6.57
N ILE A 111 4.43 9.33 5.68
CA ILE A 111 3.21 10.10 6.01
C ILE A 111 2.12 9.19 6.57
N GLY A 112 1.85 8.06 5.92
CA GLY A 112 0.83 7.09 6.36
C GLY A 112 1.15 6.48 7.72
N THR A 113 2.42 6.17 7.98
CA THR A 113 2.82 5.58 9.27
C THR A 113 2.60 6.55 10.44
N TYR A 114 3.09 7.77 10.34
CA TYR A 114 2.97 8.75 11.42
C TYR A 114 1.57 9.35 11.50
N GLY A 115 0.96 9.67 10.35
CA GLY A 115 -0.39 10.22 10.25
C GLY A 115 -1.45 9.23 10.72
N GLY A 116 -1.38 7.98 10.26
CA GLY A 116 -2.29 6.90 10.68
C GLY A 116 -2.22 6.65 12.19
N ALA A 117 -1.01 6.58 12.75
CA ALA A 117 -0.84 6.42 14.20
C ALA A 117 -1.44 7.57 15.00
N ALA A 118 -1.29 8.83 14.54
CA ALA A 118 -1.88 9.99 15.21
C ALA A 118 -3.42 10.00 15.13
N VAL A 119 -3.99 9.67 13.97
CA VAL A 119 -5.44 9.59 13.77
C VAL A 119 -6.04 8.45 14.60
N ARG A 120 -5.41 7.27 14.59
CA ARG A 120 -5.84 6.12 15.39
C ARG A 120 -5.84 6.43 16.88
N ALA A 121 -4.79 7.08 17.39
CA ALA A 121 -4.73 7.47 18.80
C ALA A 121 -5.86 8.43 19.18
N LYS A 122 -6.18 9.40 18.31
CA LYS A 122 -7.31 10.33 18.53
C LYS A 122 -8.67 9.61 18.49
N LEU A 123 -8.86 8.68 17.54
CA LEU A 123 -10.08 7.89 17.43
C LEU A 123 -10.26 6.96 18.64
N ALA A 124 -9.20 6.27 19.07
CA ALA A 124 -9.22 5.42 20.25
C ALA A 124 -9.61 6.20 21.52
N ALA A 125 -9.05 7.41 21.70
CA ALA A 125 -9.43 8.30 22.79
C ALA A 125 -10.91 8.73 22.74
N HIS A 126 -11.48 8.86 21.54
CA HIS A 126 -12.88 9.23 21.35
C HIS A 126 -13.85 8.05 21.59
N PHE A 127 -13.50 6.84 21.12
CA PHE A 127 -14.34 5.65 21.27
C PHE A 127 -14.17 4.92 22.62
N GLY A 128 -13.13 5.26 23.39
CA GLY A 128 -12.78 4.59 24.65
C GLY A 128 -12.36 3.13 24.48
N LYS A 129 -12.18 2.66 23.23
CA LYS A 129 -11.80 1.30 22.84
C LYS A 129 -11.03 1.34 21.52
N ASP A 130 -9.98 0.52 21.41
CA ASP A 130 -9.12 0.43 20.22
C ASP A 130 -9.71 -0.29 18.98
N PRO A 131 -10.55 -1.35 19.11
CA PRO A 131 -10.99 -2.13 17.94
C PRO A 131 -11.78 -1.35 16.88
N PRO A 132 -12.72 -0.44 17.21
CA PRO A 132 -13.46 0.33 16.22
C PRO A 132 -12.55 1.20 15.33
N ALA A 133 -11.52 1.81 15.92
CA ALA A 133 -10.55 2.62 15.19
C ALA A 133 -9.73 1.76 14.21
N ALA A 134 -9.46 0.50 14.55
CA ALA A 134 -8.73 -0.42 13.70
C ALA A 134 -9.47 -0.80 12.43
N PHE A 135 -10.74 -1.16 12.55
CA PHE A 135 -11.55 -1.52 11.38
C PHE A 135 -11.74 -0.36 10.42
N ILE A 136 -11.86 0.88 10.93
CA ILE A 136 -11.95 2.07 10.09
C ILE A 136 -10.66 2.27 9.31
N GLU A 137 -9.50 2.11 9.95
CA GLU A 137 -8.19 2.22 9.29
C GLU A 137 -8.03 1.18 8.16
N ASP A 138 -8.46 -0.06 8.40
CA ASP A 138 -8.41 -1.14 7.41
C ASP A 138 -9.30 -0.86 6.21
N ALA A 139 -10.52 -0.38 6.46
CA ALA A 139 -11.45 0.02 5.39
C ALA A 139 -10.86 1.16 4.56
N VAL A 140 -10.26 2.17 5.20
CA VAL A 140 -9.60 3.29 4.51
C VAL A 140 -8.43 2.79 3.65
N ALA A 141 -7.61 1.88 4.18
CA ALA A 141 -6.47 1.33 3.43
C ALA A 141 -6.93 0.54 2.19
N ILE A 142 -7.92 -0.34 2.34
CA ILE A 142 -8.42 -1.17 1.23
C ILE A 142 -9.14 -0.33 0.17
N VAL A 143 -10.09 0.51 0.59
CA VAL A 143 -10.87 1.36 -0.33
C VAL A 143 -9.95 2.39 -0.99
N GLY A 144 -9.03 2.99 -0.23
CA GLY A 144 -8.02 3.90 -0.75
C GLY A 144 -7.15 3.25 -1.81
N ALA A 145 -6.63 2.04 -1.56
CA ALA A 145 -5.84 1.29 -2.54
C ALA A 145 -6.61 1.07 -3.83
N PHE A 146 -7.86 0.61 -3.73
CA PHE A 146 -8.71 0.37 -4.90
C PHE A 146 -8.95 1.65 -5.70
N LEU A 147 -9.32 2.75 -5.05
CA LEU A 147 -9.58 4.03 -5.73
C LEU A 147 -8.32 4.57 -6.43
N ILE A 148 -7.16 4.47 -5.79
CA ILE A 148 -5.88 4.91 -6.39
C ILE A 148 -5.59 4.13 -7.66
N ILE A 149 -5.74 2.80 -7.63
CA ILE A 149 -5.55 1.95 -8.80
C ILE A 149 -6.58 2.28 -9.90
N ALA A 150 -7.85 2.47 -9.54
CA ALA A 150 -8.91 2.81 -10.48
C ALA A 150 -8.71 4.18 -11.14
N MET A 151 -7.97 5.09 -10.50
CA MET A 151 -7.62 6.42 -11.01
C MET A 151 -6.33 6.43 -11.85
N LEU A 152 -5.66 5.29 -12.02
CA LEU A 152 -4.48 5.22 -12.90
C LEU A 152 -4.89 5.59 -14.33
N PRO A 153 -4.16 6.51 -14.99
CA PRO A 153 -4.41 6.82 -16.39
C PRO A 153 -4.26 5.53 -17.19
N GLY A 154 -5.31 5.11 -17.91
CA GLY A 154 -5.24 3.92 -18.77
C GLY A 154 -3.98 4.00 -19.63
N ALA A 155 -3.07 3.04 -19.47
CA ALA A 155 -1.87 2.98 -20.29
C ALA A 155 -2.36 2.88 -21.73
N ALA A 156 -2.00 3.86 -22.58
CA ALA A 156 -2.27 3.77 -24.01
C ALA A 156 -1.73 2.41 -24.47
N ALA A 157 -2.62 1.57 -25.01
CA ALA A 157 -2.21 0.32 -25.62
C ALA A 157 -1.18 0.66 -26.68
N ALA A 158 0.05 0.18 -26.49
CA ALA A 158 1.08 0.18 -27.52
C ALA A 158 0.79 -0.92 -28.52
#